data_AF-A0A7V8SWA1-F1
#
_entry.id   AF-A0A7V8SWA1-F1
#
_cell.length_a   1.000
_cell.length_b   1.000
_cell.length_c   1.000
_cell.angle_alpha   90.00
_cell.angle_beta   90.00
_cell.angle_gamma   90.00
#
_symmetry.space_group_name_H-M   'P 1'
#
loop_
_entity.id
_entity.type
_entity.pdbx_description
1 polymer ?
#
loop_
_entity_poly.entity_id
_entity_poly.type
_entity_poly.pdbx_seq_one_letter_code
_entity_poly.pdbx_strand_id
1 'polypeptide(L)'
;MAPSLNRLMRLHWAARRKLLRKWEWAIHCETFRREKPVAILTADKLTVRITRRSRHMLDHDNLYGSAKIILDAMKHIGLIADDSPEHIELHCEQESGAAMTIIRINPLPTNHRLTG
;
A
#
# COMPACT_ATOMS: atom_id res chain seq x y z
N MET A 1 -10.02 -2.98 -7.53
CA MET A 1 -8.73 -3.67 -7.49
C MET A 1 -7.68 -2.84 -8.21
N ALA A 2 -6.43 -2.91 -7.78
CA ALA A 2 -5.34 -2.18 -8.42
C ALA A 2 -5.05 -2.80 -9.80
N PRO A 3 -4.94 -1.99 -10.86
CA PRO A 3 -4.51 -2.48 -12.16
C PRO A 3 -3.03 -2.85 -12.14
N SER A 4 -2.60 -3.66 -13.12
CA SER A 4 -1.17 -3.94 -13.33
C SER A 4 -0.40 -2.65 -13.63
N LEU A 5 0.93 -2.67 -13.41
CA LEU A 5 1.81 -1.54 -13.70
C LEU A 5 1.68 -1.06 -15.15
N ASN A 6 1.74 -1.99 -16.10
CA ASN A 6 1.61 -1.66 -17.52
C ASN A 6 0.30 -0.93 -17.85
N ARG A 7 -0.79 -1.28 -17.16
CA ARG A 7 -2.07 -0.59 -17.32
C ARG A 7 -2.07 0.77 -16.63
N LEU A 8 -1.48 0.87 -15.42
CA LEU A 8 -1.34 2.14 -14.69
C LEU A 8 -0.57 3.18 -15.51
N MET A 9 0.55 2.79 -16.12
CA MET A 9 1.42 3.69 -16.90
C MET A 9 0.75 4.22 -18.17
N ARG A 10 -0.22 3.50 -18.72
CA ARG A 10 -0.98 3.92 -19.92
C ARG A 10 -2.21 4.76 -19.60
N LEU A 11 -2.55 4.96 -18.33
CA LEU A 11 -3.70 5.79 -17.97
C LEU A 11 -3.38 7.26 -18.21
N HIS A 12 -4.33 7.95 -18.86
CA HIS A 12 -4.34 9.41 -18.86
C HIS A 12 -4.33 9.95 -17.42
N TRP A 13 -3.62 11.06 -17.19
CA TRP A 13 -3.41 11.63 -15.85
C TRP A 13 -4.73 11.85 -15.09
N ALA A 14 -5.80 12.25 -15.79
CA ALA A 14 -7.11 12.45 -15.19
C ALA A 14 -7.75 11.14 -14.70
N ALA A 15 -7.60 10.05 -15.47
CA ALA A 15 -8.06 8.72 -15.10
C ALA A 15 -7.23 8.16 -13.93
N ARG A 16 -5.90 8.36 -13.95
CA ARG A 16 -5.00 8.00 -12.84
C ARG A 16 -5.40 8.73 -11.56
N ARG A 17 -5.65 10.04 -11.62
CA ARG A 17 -6.13 10.84 -10.48
C ARG A 17 -7.49 10.38 -9.95
N LYS A 18 -8.42 10.00 -10.83
CA LYS A 18 -9.72 9.43 -10.41
C LYS A 18 -9.53 8.10 -9.67
N LEU A 19 -8.65 7.23 -10.17
CA LEU A 19 -8.32 5.96 -9.53
C LEU A 19 -7.64 6.16 -8.18
N LEU A 20 -6.69 7.10 -8.10
CA LEU A 20 -6.00 7.48 -6.86
C LEU A 20 -7.00 7.93 -5.79
N ARG A 21 -7.91 8.87 -6.12
CA ARG A 21 -8.95 9.35 -5.19
C ARG A 21 -9.87 8.23 -4.68
N LYS A 22 -10.16 7.23 -5.52
CA LYS A 22 -10.94 6.06 -5.10
C LYS A 22 -10.18 5.25 -4.03
N TRP A 23 -8.88 5.11 -4.17
CA TRP A 23 -8.03 4.45 -3.17
C TRP A 23 -7.87 5.27 -1.90
N GLU A 24 -7.62 6.57 -2.02
CA GLU A 24 -7.56 7.50 -0.87
C GLU A 24 -8.83 7.36 -0.02
N TRP A 25 -10.01 7.45 -0.65
CA TRP A 25 -11.29 7.32 0.03
C TRP A 25 -11.46 5.96 0.72
N ALA A 26 -11.21 4.86 0.00
CA ALA A 26 -11.39 3.52 0.56
C ALA A 26 -10.49 3.25 1.77
N ILE A 27 -9.22 3.66 1.69
CA ILE A 27 -8.26 3.49 2.78
C ILE A 27 -8.61 4.43 3.95
N HIS A 28 -8.99 5.68 3.67
CA HIS A 28 -9.41 6.61 4.70
C HIS A 28 -10.62 6.10 5.49
N CYS A 29 -11.68 5.63 4.80
CA CYS A 29 -12.86 5.07 5.48
C CYS A 29 -12.50 3.84 6.34
N GLU A 30 -11.67 2.92 5.83
CA GLU A 30 -11.33 1.70 6.56
C GLU A 30 -10.40 1.97 7.74
N THR A 31 -9.48 2.93 7.61
CA THR A 31 -8.59 3.35 8.71
C THR A 31 -9.34 4.13 9.80
N PHE A 32 -10.29 4.98 9.41
CA PHE A 32 -11.16 5.67 10.36
C PHE A 32 -12.02 4.67 11.13
N ARG A 33 -12.63 3.69 10.44
CA ARG A 33 -13.49 2.66 11.05
C ARG A 33 -12.76 1.78 12.07
N ARG A 34 -11.46 1.52 11.87
CA ARG A 34 -10.67 0.64 12.72
C ARG A 34 -9.96 1.36 13.87
N GLU A 35 -10.05 2.69 13.93
CA GLU A 35 -9.20 3.57 14.74
C GLU A 35 -7.72 3.39 14.42
N LYS A 36 -7.08 4.41 13.84
CA LYS A 36 -5.66 4.32 13.45
C LYS A 36 -4.81 3.99 14.68
N PRO A 37 -4.09 2.85 14.70
CA PRO A 37 -3.22 2.52 15.83
C PRO A 37 -2.11 3.58 15.95
N VAL A 38 -1.97 4.18 17.13
CA VAL A 38 -0.92 5.18 17.41
C VAL A 38 0.46 4.62 17.03
N ALA A 39 0.70 3.34 17.29
CA ALA A 39 1.94 2.66 16.94
C ALA A 39 2.31 2.71 15.45
N ILE A 40 1.33 2.80 14.54
CA ILE A 40 1.60 2.95 13.09
C ILE A 40 2.02 4.39 12.78
N LEU A 41 1.40 5.37 13.44
CA LEU A 41 1.67 6.79 13.20
C LEU A 41 3.00 7.26 13.80
N THR A 42 3.50 6.57 14.82
CA THR A 42 4.74 6.93 15.54
C THR A 42 5.94 6.05 15.19
N ALA A 43 5.79 5.06 14.30
CA ALA A 43 6.90 4.19 13.92
C ALA A 43 7.80 4.86 12.87
N ASP A 44 9.12 4.74 13.03
CA ASP A 44 10.08 5.24 12.04
C ASP A 44 10.02 4.45 10.72
N LYS A 45 9.70 3.16 10.82
CA LYS A 45 9.61 2.24 9.69
C LYS A 45 8.44 1.28 9.85
N LEU A 46 7.78 0.96 8.74
CA LEU A 46 6.62 0.08 8.69
C LEU A 46 6.86 -1.11 7.77
N THR A 47 6.34 -2.28 8.12
CA THR A 47 6.15 -3.36 7.15
C THR A 47 4.78 -3.21 6.51
N VAL A 48 4.75 -3.07 5.19
CA VAL A 48 3.50 -2.97 4.40
C VAL A 48 3.38 -4.23 3.54
N ARG A 49 2.37 -5.05 3.84
CA ARG A 49 2.04 -6.25 3.04
C ARG A 49 0.75 -6.03 2.25
N ILE A 50 0.83 -6.13 0.93
CA ILE A 50 -0.30 -6.00 0.02
C ILE A 50 -0.55 -7.35 -0.62
N THR A 51 -1.68 -7.96 -0.27
CA THR A 51 -2.14 -9.22 -0.90
C THR A 51 -3.22 -8.90 -1.93
N ARG A 52 -2.95 -9.22 -3.20
CA ARG A 52 -3.89 -9.08 -4.32
C ARG A 52 -4.59 -10.40 -4.61
N ARG A 53 -5.89 -10.48 -4.32
CA ARG A 53 -6.71 -11.64 -4.68
C ARG A 53 -7.40 -11.42 -6.02
N SER A 54 -7.23 -12.34 -6.98
CA SER A 54 -7.72 -12.19 -8.36
C SER A 54 -7.90 -13.53 -9.04
N ARG A 55 -8.74 -13.60 -10.08
CA ARG A 55 -8.75 -14.77 -11.00
C ARG A 55 -7.49 -14.84 -11.85
N HIS A 56 -6.93 -13.69 -12.22
CA HIS A 56 -5.73 -13.60 -13.05
C HIS A 56 -4.53 -13.16 -12.22
N MET A 57 -3.50 -13.99 -12.20
CA MET A 57 -2.19 -13.67 -11.62
C MET A 57 -1.43 -12.70 -12.51
N LEU A 58 -0.66 -11.82 -11.89
CA LEU A 58 0.29 -10.95 -12.56
C LEU A 58 1.68 -11.57 -12.47
N ASP A 59 2.56 -11.25 -13.42
CA ASP A 59 3.99 -11.43 -13.22
C ASP A 59 4.47 -10.55 -12.04
N HIS A 60 5.68 -10.85 -11.55
CA HIS A 60 6.24 -10.24 -10.35
C HIS A 60 6.33 -8.70 -10.43
N ASP A 61 6.81 -8.16 -11.55
CA ASP A 61 6.98 -6.72 -11.72
C ASP A 61 5.63 -5.99 -11.82
N ASN A 62 4.67 -6.59 -12.54
CA ASN A 62 3.32 -6.05 -12.58
C ASN A 62 2.59 -6.14 -11.23
N LEU A 63 2.90 -7.17 -10.42
CA LEU A 63 2.38 -7.29 -9.07
C LEU A 63 2.92 -6.16 -8.19
N TYR A 64 4.25 -6.00 -8.12
CA TYR A 64 4.87 -4.93 -7.32
C TYR A 64 4.47 -3.54 -7.82
N GLY A 65 4.49 -3.31 -9.13
CA GLY A 65 4.07 -2.02 -9.68
C GLY A 65 2.58 -1.72 -9.52
N SER A 66 1.73 -2.74 -9.34
CA SER A 66 0.31 -2.52 -8.99
C SER A 66 0.13 -1.89 -7.60
N ALA A 67 1.08 -2.09 -6.68
CA ALA A 67 1.06 -1.49 -5.36
C ALA A 67 1.23 0.04 -5.39
N LYS A 68 1.84 0.59 -6.45
CA LYS A 68 2.19 2.03 -6.51
C LYS A 68 0.99 2.95 -6.28
N ILE A 69 -0.17 2.64 -6.86
CA ILE A 69 -1.37 3.47 -6.68
C ILE A 69 -1.92 3.43 -5.26
N ILE A 70 -1.69 2.32 -4.54
CA ILE A 70 -2.09 2.12 -3.15
C ILE A 70 -1.13 2.89 -2.24
N LEU A 71 0.18 2.77 -2.48
CA LEU A 71 1.22 3.50 -1.73
C LEU A 71 1.09 5.01 -1.89
N ASP A 72 0.88 5.50 -3.12
CA ASP A 72 0.60 6.91 -3.39
C ASP A 72 -0.62 7.40 -2.58
N ALA A 73 -1.70 6.60 -2.51
CA ALA A 73 -2.89 6.93 -1.73
C ALA A 73 -2.61 6.94 -0.22
N MET A 74 -1.87 5.96 0.30
CA MET A 74 -1.49 5.89 1.72
C MET A 74 -0.66 7.10 2.13
N LYS A 75 0.27 7.53 1.26
CA LYS A 75 1.08 8.73 1.46
C LYS A 75 0.23 10.00 1.46
N HIS A 76 -0.63 10.16 0.46
CA HIS A 76 -1.50 11.34 0.34
C HIS A 76 -2.43 11.56 1.55
N ILE A 77 -2.93 10.48 2.16
CA ILE A 77 -3.80 10.58 3.34
C ILE A 77 -3.02 10.60 4.67
N GLY A 78 -1.68 10.66 4.62
CA GLY A 78 -0.81 10.68 5.80
C GLY A 78 -0.85 9.40 6.63
N LEU A 79 -1.06 8.24 6.01
CA LEU A 79 -0.98 6.95 6.70
C LEU A 79 0.46 6.42 6.78
N ILE A 80 1.30 6.77 5.80
CA ILE A 80 2.74 6.52 5.78
C ILE A 80 3.45 7.84 5.42
N ALA A 81 4.67 8.03 5.90
CA ALA A 81 5.45 9.23 5.59
C ALA A 81 5.91 9.24 4.12
N ASP A 82 6.49 8.14 3.64
CA ASP A 82 6.91 7.93 2.25
C ASP A 82 6.87 6.43 1.89
N ASP A 83 7.01 6.12 0.60
CA ASP A 83 7.06 4.75 0.07
C ASP A 83 8.49 4.24 -0.20
N SER A 84 9.50 5.01 0.20
CA SER A 84 10.91 4.63 0.13
C SER A 84 11.27 3.45 1.06
N PRO A 85 12.36 2.69 0.76
CA PRO A 85 12.85 1.61 1.62
C PRO A 85 13.25 2.03 3.04
N GLU A 86 13.45 3.33 3.28
CA GLU A 86 13.76 3.88 4.59
C GLU A 86 12.53 3.93 5.50
N HIS A 87 11.33 4.13 4.92
CA HIS A 87 10.09 4.30 5.67
C HIS A 87 9.21 3.06 5.62
N ILE A 88 9.31 2.26 4.55
CA ILE A 88 8.55 1.01 4.44
C ILE A 88 9.40 -0.16 3.97
N GLU A 89 9.03 -1.35 4.44
CA GLU A 89 9.41 -2.63 3.85
C GLU A 89 8.17 -3.21 3.14
N LEU A 90 8.19 -3.20 1.80
CA LEU A 90 7.06 -3.59 0.97
C LEU A 90 7.11 -5.09 0.61
N HIS A 91 6.04 -5.80 0.92
CA HIS A 91 5.80 -7.18 0.52
C HIS A 91 4.54 -7.26 -0.33
N CYS A 92 4.67 -7.69 -1.58
CA CYS A 92 3.52 -7.90 -2.46
C CYS A 92 3.28 -9.39 -2.68
N GLU A 93 2.05 -9.81 -2.41
CA GLU A 93 1.61 -11.20 -2.57
C GLU A 93 0.37 -11.26 -3.45
N GLN A 94 0.09 -12.43 -4.00
CA GLN A 94 -1.14 -12.66 -4.75
C GLN A 94 -1.69 -14.06 -4.53
N GLU A 95 -3.01 -14.16 -4.61
CA GLU A 95 -3.73 -15.41 -4.43
C GLU A 95 -4.94 -15.49 -5.38
N SER A 96 -5.30 -16.71 -5.76
CA SER A 96 -6.45 -16.95 -6.64
C SER A 96 -7.77 -16.72 -5.90
N GLY A 97 -8.71 -16.02 -6.54
CA GLY A 97 -10.09 -15.99 -6.07
C GLY A 97 -10.86 -14.71 -6.41
N ALA A 98 -11.88 -14.42 -5.59
CA ALA A 98 -12.70 -13.23 -5.74
C ALA A 98 -11.85 -11.96 -5.59
N ALA A 99 -12.12 -10.96 -6.44
CA ALA A 99 -11.32 -9.74 -6.53
C ALA A 99 -11.30 -8.99 -5.19
N MET A 100 -10.13 -8.96 -4.54
CA MET A 100 -9.95 -8.31 -3.25
C MET A 100 -8.52 -7.79 -3.11
N THR A 101 -8.33 -6.78 -2.27
CA THR A 101 -7.00 -6.30 -1.89
C THR A 101 -6.96 -6.17 -0.38
N ILE A 102 -5.98 -6.82 0.23
CA ILE A 102 -5.76 -6.80 1.67
C ILE A 102 -4.47 -6.04 1.91
N ILE A 103 -4.52 -5.02 2.76
CA ILE A 103 -3.36 -4.22 3.16
C ILE A 103 -3.16 -4.48 4.65
N ARG A 104 -1.97 -4.98 5.01
CA ARG A 104 -1.54 -5.14 6.40
C ARG A 104 -0.36 -4.22 6.64
N ILE A 105 -0.42 -3.46 7.73
CA ILE A 105 0.59 -2.49 8.12
C ILE A 105 0.97 -2.83 9.55
N ASN A 106 2.25 -3.04 9.79
CA ASN A 106 2.79 -3.31 11.11
C ASN A 106 3.98 -2.37 11.36
N PRO A 107 4.15 -1.83 12.58
CA PRO A 107 5.40 -1.20 12.99
C PRO A 107 6.56 -2.19 12.81
N LEU A 108 7.62 -1.76 12.13
CA LEU A 108 8.88 -2.50 12.15
C LEU A 108 9.70 -1.93 13.31
N PRO A 109 9.99 -2.71 14.37
CA PRO A 109 10.73 -2.19 15.50
C PRO A 109 12.11 -1.70 15.04
N THR A 110 12.37 -0.41 15.18
CA THR A 110 13.72 0.13 15.05
C THR A 110 14.52 -0.48 16.19
N ASN A 111 15.52 -1.31 15.90
CA ASN A 111 16.47 -1.75 16.92
C ASN A 111 17.15 -0.47 17.44
N HIS A 112 16.68 0.06 18.56
CA HIS A 112 17.44 1.03 19.32
C HIS A 112 18.75 0.34 19.64
N ARG A 113 19.83 0.80 18.98
CA ARG A 113 21.18 0.45 19.42
C ARG A 113 21.23 0.87 20.89
N LEU A 114 21.33 -0.12 21.77
CA LEU A 114 21.73 0.08 23.14
C LEU A 114 23.11 0.74 23.07
N THR A 115 23.13 2.07 23.16
CA THR A 115 24.37 2.83 23.31
C THR A 115 24.81 2.66 24.75
N GLY A 116 25.90 1.90 24.93
CA GLY A 116 26.96 2.10 25.92
C GLY A 116 26.56 2.10 27.38
#